data_AF-A0A2N0B2Q5-F1
#
_entry.id   AF-A0A2N0B2Q5-F1
#
_cell.length_a   1.000
_cell.length_b   1.000
_cell.length_c   1.000
_cell.angle_alpha   90.00
_cell.angle_beta   90.00
_cell.angle_gamma   90.00
#
_symmetry.space_group_name_H-M   'P 1'
#
loop_
_entity.id
_entity.type
_entity.pdbx_description
1 polymer ?
#
loop_
_entity_poly.entity_id
_entity_poly.type
_entity_poly.pdbx_seq_one_letter_code
_entity_poly.pdbx_strand_id
1 'polypeptide(L)'
;MWLKKEPPVAARIGILRKDFQAPLFAVARYDAYVQKNSDGKVNAIWEKMSDNQLAKCAESLGLRKAFPNDLSGLYTFEELPVQENSNPGLNENKEKEKSPPQKTKQIQTGPEKYRGLMNTIQNIQRASNLNEEQKKDELIKLKVRWERAKEKFSENEIHFFNDGLSELIAVLGEYGWAEHPAQPEPGPIDSVEVKGNVKRGAECIQ
;
A
#
# COMPACT_ATOMS: atom_id res chain seq x y z
N MET A 1 -4.00 -9.84 -30.64
CA MET A 1 -2.78 -9.74 -31.48
C MET A 1 -2.84 -8.41 -32.22
N TRP A 2 -1.81 -7.58 -32.06
CA TRP A 2 -1.73 -6.26 -32.69
C TRP A 2 -0.69 -6.33 -33.82
N LEU A 3 -1.13 -6.12 -35.06
CA LEU A 3 -0.36 -6.40 -36.28
C LEU A 3 0.22 -5.15 -36.98
N LYS A 4 -0.27 -3.95 -36.65
CA LYS A 4 0.14 -2.68 -37.27
C LYS A 4 0.94 -1.85 -36.28
N LYS A 5 1.66 -0.84 -36.77
CA LYS A 5 2.40 0.10 -35.91
C LYS A 5 1.48 1.08 -35.16
N GLU A 6 0.31 1.35 -35.73
CA GLU A 6 -0.68 2.28 -35.18
C GLU A 6 -1.50 1.61 -34.06
N PRO A 7 -1.81 2.33 -32.96
CA PRO A 7 -2.66 1.82 -31.89
C PRO A 7 -4.05 1.38 -32.35
N PRO A 8 -4.55 0.23 -31.85
CA PRO A 8 -5.91 -0.17 -32.10
C PRO A 8 -6.84 0.80 -31.39
N VAL A 9 -8.07 0.88 -31.88
CA VAL A 9 -9.10 1.74 -31.27
C VAL A 9 -9.37 1.34 -29.81
N ALA A 10 -9.30 0.05 -29.50
CA ALA A 10 -9.53 -0.48 -28.17
C ALA A 10 -8.89 -1.85 -27.97
N ALA A 11 -8.67 -2.23 -26.70
CA ALA A 11 -8.46 -3.60 -26.27
C ALA A 11 -9.70 -4.13 -25.56
N ARG A 12 -10.06 -5.39 -25.83
CA ARG A 12 -11.17 -6.09 -25.18
C ARG A 12 -10.63 -7.33 -24.48
N ILE A 13 -10.94 -7.48 -23.20
CA ILE A 13 -10.64 -8.67 -22.39
C ILE A 13 -11.96 -9.37 -22.05
N GLY A 14 -11.93 -10.69 -21.95
CA GLY A 14 -13.03 -11.51 -21.43
C GLY A 14 -12.59 -12.24 -20.17
N ILE A 15 -13.38 -12.16 -19.09
CA ILE A 15 -13.14 -12.88 -17.85
C ILE A 15 -14.24 -13.91 -17.67
N LEU A 16 -13.83 -15.17 -17.53
CA LEU A 16 -14.74 -16.27 -17.27
C LEU A 16 -14.53 -16.73 -15.82
N ARG A 17 -15.52 -16.45 -14.97
CA ARG A 17 -15.59 -16.94 -13.60
C ARG A 17 -16.45 -18.21 -13.57
N LYS A 18 -16.20 -19.12 -12.64
CA LYS A 18 -16.89 -20.43 -12.57
C LYS A 18 -18.41 -20.33 -12.41
N ASP A 19 -18.87 -19.25 -11.80
CA ASP A 19 -20.26 -18.92 -11.52
C ASP A 19 -20.88 -17.98 -12.59
N PHE A 20 -20.13 -17.59 -13.62
CA PHE A 20 -20.66 -16.85 -14.76
C PHE A 20 -21.11 -17.81 -15.85
N GLN A 21 -22.33 -17.60 -16.36
CA GLN A 21 -22.85 -18.38 -17.50
C GLN A 21 -22.13 -18.05 -18.82
N ALA A 22 -21.52 -16.87 -18.91
CA ALA A 22 -20.75 -16.42 -20.07
C ALA A 22 -19.63 -15.47 -19.63
N PRO A 23 -18.57 -15.28 -20.44
CA PRO A 23 -17.50 -14.35 -20.11
C PRO A 23 -18.01 -12.91 -19.96
N LEU A 24 -17.56 -12.23 -18.90
CA LEU A 24 -17.72 -10.80 -18.74
C LEU A 24 -16.68 -10.08 -19.59
N PHE A 25 -17.12 -9.16 -20.45
CA PHE A 25 -16.22 -8.40 -21.30
C PHE A 25 -15.99 -6.99 -20.76
N ALA A 26 -14.72 -6.56 -20.77
CA ALA A 26 -14.34 -5.18 -20.56
C ALA A 26 -13.55 -4.66 -21.78
N VAL A 27 -13.75 -3.37 -22.09
CA VAL A 27 -13.18 -2.72 -23.26
C VAL A 27 -12.51 -1.43 -22.82
N ALA A 28 -11.20 -1.31 -23.04
CA ALA A 28 -10.44 -0.08 -22.84
C ALA A 28 -10.19 0.57 -24.21
N ARG A 29 -10.71 1.79 -24.40
CA ARG A 29 -10.48 2.55 -25.65
C ARG A 29 -9.17 3.32 -25.56
N TYR A 30 -8.34 3.25 -26.59
CA TYR A 30 -7.01 3.85 -26.55
C TYR A 30 -7.04 5.36 -26.28
N ASP A 31 -7.99 6.07 -26.89
CA ASP A 31 -8.21 7.51 -26.71
C ASP A 31 -8.51 7.93 -25.26
N ALA A 32 -9.19 7.06 -24.51
CA ALA A 32 -9.60 7.32 -23.13
C ALA A 32 -8.50 7.05 -22.11
N TYR A 33 -7.53 6.18 -22.44
CA TYR A 33 -6.50 5.72 -21.49
C TYR A 33 -5.10 6.25 -21.80
N VAL A 34 -4.83 6.63 -23.04
CA VAL A 34 -3.50 7.09 -23.45
C VAL A 34 -3.09 8.32 -22.64
N GLN A 35 -1.95 8.22 -21.97
CA GLN A 35 -1.41 9.33 -21.21
C GLN A 35 -0.53 10.19 -22.13
N LYS A 36 -0.75 11.51 -22.04
CA LYS A 36 0.00 12.52 -22.79
C LYS A 36 0.87 13.33 -21.83
N ASN A 37 2.00 13.80 -22.35
CA ASN A 37 2.87 14.75 -21.67
C ASN A 37 2.27 16.16 -21.77
N SER A 38 2.88 17.11 -21.06
CA SER A 38 2.50 18.53 -21.09
C SER A 38 2.50 19.13 -22.50
N ASP A 39 3.32 18.59 -23.42
CA ASP A 39 3.39 19.01 -24.82
C ASP A 39 2.26 18.41 -25.69
N GLY A 40 1.30 17.70 -25.09
CA GLY A 40 0.18 17.05 -25.80
C GLY A 40 0.55 15.79 -26.58
N LYS A 41 1.83 15.39 -26.58
CA LYS A 41 2.31 14.14 -27.20
C LYS A 41 2.10 12.95 -26.26
N VAL A 42 1.96 11.77 -26.83
CA VAL A 42 1.87 10.51 -26.08
C VAL A 42 3.16 10.33 -25.25
N ASN A 43 3.03 9.88 -24.00
CA ASN A 43 4.21 9.73 -23.15
C ASN A 43 5.11 8.57 -23.63
N ALA A 44 6.38 8.58 -23.21
CA ALA A 44 7.39 7.62 -23.67
C ALA A 44 7.02 6.14 -23.40
N ILE A 45 6.25 5.87 -22.33
CA ILE A 45 5.82 4.52 -21.97
C ILE A 45 4.77 4.03 -22.97
N TRP A 46 3.79 4.87 -23.29
CA TRP A 46 2.76 4.57 -24.27
C TRP A 46 3.30 4.56 -25.70
N GLU A 47 4.32 5.36 -26.03
CA GLU A 47 4.98 5.28 -27.34
C GLU A 47 5.74 3.96 -27.52
N LYS A 48 6.44 3.50 -26.48
CA LYS A 48 7.27 2.29 -26.55
C LYS A 48 6.49 0.99 -26.36
N MET A 49 5.43 1.00 -25.55
CA MET A 49 4.72 -0.21 -25.09
C MET A 49 3.18 -0.02 -25.06
N SER A 50 2.62 0.68 -26.05
CA SER A 50 1.18 0.99 -26.07
C SER A 50 0.28 -0.25 -26.05
N ASP A 51 0.72 -1.36 -26.61
CA ASP A 51 0.01 -2.64 -26.65
C ASP A 51 -0.17 -3.23 -25.25
N ASN A 52 0.94 -3.35 -24.52
CA ASN A 52 0.98 -3.84 -23.17
C ASN A 52 0.20 -2.92 -22.22
N GLN A 53 0.35 -1.60 -22.40
CA GLN A 53 -0.37 -0.64 -21.57
C GLN A 53 -1.88 -0.76 -21.78
N LEU A 54 -2.36 -0.72 -23.02
CA LEU A 54 -3.79 -0.83 -23.29
C LEU A 54 -4.40 -2.16 -22.83
N ALA A 55 -3.63 -3.26 -22.95
CA ALA A 55 -4.03 -4.57 -22.44
C ALA A 55 -4.21 -4.57 -20.91
N LYS A 56 -3.26 -3.96 -20.17
CA LYS A 56 -3.36 -3.81 -18.71
C LYS A 56 -4.55 -2.97 -18.28
N CYS A 57 -4.85 -1.89 -18.99
CA CYS A 57 -6.05 -1.08 -18.72
C CYS A 57 -7.31 -1.95 -18.85
N ALA A 58 -7.42 -2.70 -19.95
CA ALA A 58 -8.57 -3.57 -20.21
C ALA A 58 -8.70 -4.67 -19.16
N GLU A 59 -7.58 -5.29 -18.76
CA GLU A 59 -7.54 -6.32 -17.71
C GLU A 59 -7.97 -5.76 -16.35
N SER A 60 -7.42 -4.61 -15.94
CA SER A 60 -7.81 -3.91 -14.71
C SER A 60 -9.30 -3.61 -14.67
N LEU A 61 -9.87 -3.10 -15.77
CA LEU A 61 -11.32 -2.86 -15.89
C LEU A 61 -12.13 -4.14 -15.76
N GLY A 62 -11.68 -5.21 -16.43
CA GLY A 62 -12.35 -6.50 -16.37
C GLY A 62 -12.36 -7.04 -14.95
N LEU A 63 -11.21 -7.06 -14.29
CA LEU A 63 -11.05 -7.60 -12.96
C LEU A 63 -11.94 -6.85 -11.96
N ARG A 64 -11.93 -5.51 -11.99
CA ARG A 64 -12.80 -4.68 -11.12
C ARG A 64 -14.29 -4.97 -11.31
N LYS A 65 -14.73 -5.24 -12.54
CA LYS A 65 -16.11 -5.63 -12.82
C LYS A 65 -16.44 -7.06 -12.38
N ALA A 66 -15.48 -7.97 -12.52
CA ALA A 66 -15.65 -9.39 -12.20
C ALA A 66 -15.51 -9.69 -10.70
N PHE A 67 -14.77 -8.87 -9.95
CA PHE A 67 -14.48 -9.06 -8.52
C PHE A 67 -14.68 -7.75 -7.74
N PRO A 68 -15.88 -7.14 -7.78
CA PRO A 68 -16.09 -5.83 -7.16
C PRO A 68 -15.85 -5.82 -5.65
N ASN A 69 -16.18 -6.91 -4.94
CA ASN A 69 -15.98 -7.00 -3.49
C ASN A 69 -14.52 -7.26 -3.09
N ASP A 70 -13.74 -7.92 -3.96
CA ASP A 70 -12.33 -8.22 -3.69
C ASP A 70 -11.42 -7.04 -4.09
N LEU A 71 -11.91 -6.20 -5.01
CA LEU A 71 -11.16 -5.07 -5.57
C LEU A 71 -11.74 -3.70 -5.16
N SER A 72 -12.77 -3.64 -4.31
CA SER A 72 -13.37 -2.39 -3.83
C SER A 72 -12.42 -1.53 -2.99
N GLY A 73 -11.26 -2.06 -2.59
CA GLY A 73 -10.20 -1.33 -1.88
C GLY A 73 -8.95 -1.01 -2.71
N LEU A 74 -8.85 -1.47 -3.97
CA LEU A 74 -7.63 -1.29 -4.77
C LEU A 74 -7.75 -0.09 -5.72
N TYR A 75 -7.12 1.03 -5.33
CA TYR A 75 -6.84 2.12 -6.25
C TYR A 75 -5.79 1.68 -7.27
N THR A 76 -6.19 1.58 -8.54
CA THR A 76 -5.24 1.38 -9.65
C THR A 76 -4.63 2.72 -10.05
N PHE A 77 -3.38 2.73 -10.50
CA PHE A 77 -2.62 3.94 -10.90
C PHE A 77 -3.35 4.87 -11.89
N GLU A 78 -4.39 4.38 -12.57
CA GLU A 78 -5.21 5.13 -13.52
C GLU A 78 -6.30 6.01 -12.87
N GLU A 79 -6.57 5.83 -11.58
CA GLU A 79 -7.55 6.63 -10.80
C GLU A 79 -6.87 7.82 -10.09
N LEU A 80 -5.55 7.97 -10.24
CA LEU A 80 -4.83 9.13 -9.74
C LEU A 80 -5.04 10.30 -10.72
N PRO A 81 -5.61 11.43 -10.29
CA PRO A 81 -5.66 12.60 -11.15
C PRO A 81 -4.23 12.95 -11.55
N VAL A 82 -4.00 13.09 -12.86
CA VAL A 82 -2.82 13.82 -13.34
C VAL A 82 -2.97 15.21 -12.76
N GLN A 83 -2.19 15.53 -11.73
CA GLN A 83 -2.07 16.89 -11.25
C GLN A 83 -1.45 17.70 -12.39
N GLU A 84 -2.30 18.28 -13.24
CA GLU A 84 -1.92 19.39 -14.09
C GLU A 84 -1.56 20.53 -13.16
N ASN A 85 -0.26 20.64 -12.85
CA ASN A 85 0.30 21.84 -12.26
C ASN A 85 0.27 22.95 -13.31
N SER A 86 -0.93 23.48 -13.60
CA SER A 86 -1.09 24.71 -14.36
C SER A 86 -0.71 25.86 -13.43
N ASN A 87 0.53 26.32 -13.52
CA ASN A 87 0.89 27.67 -13.08
C ASN A 87 1.45 28.44 -14.27
N PRO A 88 0.79 29.51 -14.74
CA PRO A 88 1.27 30.28 -15.88
C PRO A 88 2.32 31.31 -15.45
N GLY A 89 3.42 31.37 -16.19
CA GLY A 89 4.28 32.56 -16.31
C GLY A 89 5.63 32.51 -15.59
N LEU A 90 6.72 32.31 -16.36
CA LEU A 90 7.68 33.35 -16.77
C LEU A 90 9.03 32.74 -17.24
N ASN A 91 9.31 32.96 -18.53
CA ASN A 91 10.60 33.26 -19.21
C ASN A 91 11.85 32.36 -19.06
N GLU A 92 12.14 31.71 -20.20
CA GLU A 92 13.42 31.57 -20.95
C GLU A 92 14.76 31.17 -20.30
N ASN A 93 15.36 30.17 -20.97
CA ASN A 93 16.78 29.93 -21.31
C ASN A 93 17.58 28.81 -20.61
N LYS A 94 18.08 27.93 -21.49
CA LYS A 94 19.25 27.02 -21.46
C LYS A 94 19.10 25.57 -20.99
N GLU A 95 19.06 24.74 -22.03
CA GLU A 95 19.55 23.37 -22.14
C GLU A 95 20.96 23.16 -21.54
N LYS A 96 21.09 22.17 -20.63
CA LYS A 96 22.25 21.28 -20.50
C LYS A 96 21.91 20.04 -19.67
N GLU A 97 22.17 18.91 -20.31
CA GLU A 97 22.09 17.50 -19.93
C GLU A 97 22.94 17.11 -18.68
N LYS A 98 22.40 16.26 -17.79
CA LYS A 98 23.00 15.03 -17.18
C LYS A 98 22.30 14.59 -15.86
N SER A 99 21.97 13.30 -15.76
CA SER A 99 21.45 12.59 -14.58
C SER A 99 22.48 12.42 -13.44
N PRO A 100 22.14 11.78 -12.29
CA PRO A 100 21.31 12.19 -11.13
C PRO A 100 22.24 12.41 -9.88
N PRO A 101 21.81 12.55 -8.58
CA PRO A 101 20.47 12.59 -7.98
C PRO A 101 20.26 13.71 -6.88
N GLN A 102 19.03 13.74 -6.34
CA GLN A 102 18.64 14.12 -4.97
C GLN A 102 18.25 15.56 -4.58
N LYS A 103 17.13 15.59 -3.82
CA LYS A 103 16.65 16.57 -2.83
C LYS A 103 15.98 17.84 -3.35
N THR A 104 14.67 17.72 -3.55
CA THR A 104 13.74 18.82 -3.22
C THR A 104 12.78 18.25 -2.17
N LYS A 105 12.56 18.98 -1.08
CA LYS A 105 11.58 18.62 -0.03
C LYS A 105 10.18 18.59 -0.64
N GLN A 106 9.80 17.48 -1.25
CA GLN A 106 8.43 17.28 -1.72
C GLN A 106 7.59 16.79 -0.54
N ILE A 107 6.43 17.41 -0.37
CA ILE A 107 5.40 16.98 0.59
C ILE A 107 4.97 15.58 0.14
N GLN A 108 5.43 14.53 0.82
CA GLN A 108 5.12 13.16 0.44
C GLN A 108 3.62 12.93 0.62
N THR A 109 2.94 12.58 -0.47
CA THR A 109 1.52 12.19 -0.46
C THR A 109 1.36 10.79 0.15
N GLY A 110 0.17 10.46 0.68
CA GLY A 110 -0.19 9.13 1.20
C GLY A 110 0.27 7.93 0.33
N PRO A 111 0.00 7.92 -0.99
CA PRO A 111 0.44 6.82 -1.86
C PRO A 111 1.97 6.75 -2.03
N GLU A 112 2.68 7.88 -1.99
CA GLU A 112 4.14 7.90 -2.06
C GLU A 112 4.78 7.35 -0.77
N LYS A 113 4.20 7.69 0.39
CA LYS A 113 4.59 7.13 1.68
C LYS A 113 4.43 5.60 1.67
N TYR A 114 3.27 5.11 1.21
CA TYR A 114 2.99 3.69 1.09
C TYR A 114 3.94 2.98 0.11
N ARG A 115 4.19 3.57 -1.07
CA ARG A 115 5.15 3.04 -2.04
C ARG A 115 6.57 2.96 -1.46
N GLY A 116 6.98 3.98 -0.72
CA GLY A 116 8.27 4.01 -0.02
C GLY A 116 8.41 2.88 1.01
N LEU A 117 7.34 2.63 1.77
CA LEU A 117 7.27 1.50 2.69
C LEU A 117 7.44 0.16 1.95
N MET A 118 6.66 -0.05 0.89
CA MET A 118 6.70 -1.30 0.12
C MET A 118 8.07 -1.61 -0.47
N ASN A 119 8.72 -0.61 -1.04
CA ASN A 119 10.08 -0.77 -1.54
C ASN A 119 11.05 -1.15 -0.41
N THR A 120 10.87 -0.60 0.79
CA THR A 120 11.72 -0.90 1.94
C THR A 120 11.52 -2.34 2.41
N ILE A 121 10.28 -2.81 2.51
CA ILE A 121 9.94 -4.19 2.86
C ILE A 121 10.57 -5.17 1.86
N GLN A 122 10.36 -4.94 0.56
CA GLN A 122 10.92 -5.78 -0.50
C GLN A 122 12.45 -5.81 -0.47
N ASN A 123 13.09 -4.67 -0.20
CA ASN A 123 14.55 -4.59 -0.08
C ASN A 123 15.07 -5.41 1.10
N ILE A 124 14.38 -5.39 2.25
CA ILE A 124 14.75 -6.20 3.42
C ILE A 124 14.58 -7.68 3.14
N GLN A 125 13.46 -8.10 2.54
CA GLN A 125 13.21 -9.51 2.19
C GLN A 125 14.27 -10.05 1.21
N ARG A 126 14.64 -9.24 0.20
CA ARG A 126 15.64 -9.58 -0.83
C ARG A 126 17.10 -9.44 -0.38
N ALA A 127 17.34 -8.85 0.79
CA ALA A 127 18.69 -8.67 1.30
C ALA A 127 19.35 -10.03 1.57
N SER A 128 20.28 -10.43 0.71
CA SER A 128 21.01 -11.69 0.83
C SER A 128 22.09 -11.66 1.92
N ASN A 129 22.42 -10.46 2.41
CA ASN A 129 23.41 -10.23 3.47
C ASN A 129 22.81 -10.28 4.89
N LEU A 130 21.49 -10.46 5.03
CA LEU A 130 20.81 -10.54 6.32
C LEU A 130 20.27 -11.95 6.54
N ASN A 131 20.39 -12.45 7.77
CA ASN A 131 19.70 -13.67 8.19
C ASN A 131 18.23 -13.37 8.54
N GLU A 132 17.41 -14.41 8.71
CA GLU A 132 15.97 -14.26 8.93
C GLU A 132 15.65 -13.50 10.24
N GLU A 133 16.50 -13.63 11.27
CA GLU A 133 16.36 -12.92 12.55
C GLU A 133 16.68 -11.42 12.41
N GLN A 134 17.72 -11.07 11.65
CA GLN A 134 18.07 -9.68 11.34
C GLN A 134 17.03 -9.02 10.44
N LYS A 135 16.47 -9.75 9.47
CA LYS A 135 15.37 -9.25 8.63
C LYS A 135 14.14 -8.96 9.49
N LYS A 136 13.80 -9.86 10.41
CA LYS A 136 12.73 -9.66 11.40
C LYS A 136 12.96 -8.40 12.23
N ASP A 137 14.16 -8.20 12.78
CA ASP A 137 14.48 -7.01 13.56
C ASP A 137 14.35 -5.71 12.77
N GLU A 138 14.80 -5.69 11.51
CA GLU A 138 14.65 -4.53 10.64
C GLU A 138 13.20 -4.24 10.29
N LEU A 139 12.38 -5.28 10.08
CA LEU A 139 10.94 -5.15 9.87
C LEU A 139 10.21 -4.66 11.13
N ILE A 140 10.61 -5.09 12.33
CA ILE A 140 10.07 -4.59 13.61
C ILE A 140 10.38 -3.10 13.76
N LYS A 141 11.63 -2.70 13.51
CA LYS A 141 12.03 -1.27 13.54
C LYS A 141 11.25 -0.46 12.52
N LEU A 142 11.00 -1.04 11.34
CA LEU A 142 10.19 -0.42 10.30
C LEU A 142 8.74 -0.23 10.75
N LYS A 143 8.13 -1.24 11.39
CA LYS A 143 6.76 -1.16 11.98
C LYS A 143 6.65 -0.03 12.99
N VAL A 144 7.54 0.02 13.98
CA VAL A 144 7.52 1.07 15.01
C VAL A 144 7.66 2.46 14.38
N ARG A 145 8.51 2.60 13.36
CA ARG A 145 8.68 3.86 12.63
C ARG A 145 7.43 4.22 11.83
N TRP A 146 6.77 3.24 11.21
CA TRP A 146 5.53 3.44 10.46
C TRP A 146 4.41 3.90 11.38
N GLU A 147 4.20 3.24 12.52
CA GLU A 147 3.19 3.60 13.53
C GLU A 147 3.36 5.04 14.03
N ARG A 148 4.60 5.48 14.30
CA ARG A 148 4.89 6.88 14.67
C ARG A 148 4.60 7.89 13.56
N ALA A 149 4.51 7.44 12.32
CA ALA A 149 4.17 8.29 11.19
C ALA A 149 2.66 8.47 11.01
N LYS A 150 1.80 7.82 11.82
CA LYS A 150 0.33 7.91 11.74
C LYS A 150 -0.18 9.35 11.73
N GLU A 151 0.37 10.21 12.58
CA GLU A 151 -0.01 11.62 12.69
C GLU A 151 0.31 12.45 11.43
N LYS A 152 1.12 11.91 10.51
CA LYS A 152 1.50 12.56 9.25
C LYS A 152 0.55 12.20 8.10
N PHE A 153 -0.49 11.42 8.35
CA PHE A 153 -1.53 11.08 7.37
C PHE A 153 -2.76 11.94 7.65
N SER A 154 -3.31 12.56 6.60
CA SER A 154 -4.61 13.21 6.67
C SER A 154 -5.74 12.16 6.74
N GLU A 155 -6.94 12.57 7.14
CA GLU A 155 -8.11 11.67 7.26
C GLU A 155 -8.39 10.88 5.97
N ASN A 156 -8.24 11.55 4.81
CA ASN A 156 -8.42 10.93 3.50
C ASN A 156 -7.30 9.96 3.11
N GLU A 157 -6.16 10.00 3.79
CA GLU A 157 -4.98 9.18 3.53
C GLU A 157 -4.76 8.08 4.59
N ILE A 158 -5.61 8.00 5.61
CA ILE A 158 -5.50 7.02 6.72
C ILE A 158 -5.52 5.58 6.20
N HIS A 159 -6.24 5.29 5.12
CA HIS A 159 -6.28 3.94 4.54
C HIS A 159 -4.89 3.46 4.11
N PHE A 160 -4.06 4.31 3.48
CA PHE A 160 -2.68 3.96 3.12
C PHE A 160 -1.81 3.62 4.34
N PHE A 161 -2.05 4.29 5.46
CA PHE A 161 -1.36 3.96 6.71
C PHE A 161 -1.77 2.58 7.22
N ASN A 162 -3.08 2.30 7.25
CA ASN A 162 -3.63 1.03 7.71
C ASN A 162 -3.17 -0.13 6.83
N ASP A 163 -3.25 0.03 5.51
CA ASP A 163 -2.79 -0.96 4.53
C ASP A 163 -1.30 -1.26 4.73
N GLY A 164 -0.48 -0.22 4.90
CA GLY A 164 0.95 -0.38 5.17
C GLY A 164 1.25 -1.12 6.48
N LEU A 165 0.43 -0.90 7.52
CA LEU A 165 0.57 -1.59 8.80
C LEU A 165 0.16 -3.07 8.69
N SER A 166 -0.94 -3.37 7.99
CA SER A 166 -1.39 -4.73 7.73
C SER A 166 -0.34 -5.54 6.98
N GLU A 167 0.29 -4.95 5.98
CA GLU A 167 1.35 -5.57 5.19
C GLU A 167 2.61 -5.84 6.01
N LEU A 168 3.02 -4.88 6.86
CA LEU A 168 4.12 -5.09 7.81
C LEU A 168 3.84 -6.24 8.77
N ILE A 169 2.62 -6.33 9.30
CA ILE A 169 2.20 -7.41 10.21
C ILE A 169 2.19 -8.76 9.48
N ALA A 170 1.65 -8.81 8.25
CA ALA A 170 1.62 -10.01 7.44
C ALA A 170 3.02 -10.55 7.17
N VAL A 171 3.92 -9.67 6.70
CA VAL A 171 5.32 -10.03 6.43
C VAL A 171 6.03 -10.43 7.71
N LEU A 172 5.86 -9.69 8.81
CA LEU A 172 6.43 -10.07 10.11
C LEU A 172 5.94 -11.45 10.58
N GLY A 173 4.69 -11.81 10.29
CA GLY A 173 4.13 -13.13 10.54
C GLY A 173 4.88 -14.25 9.81
N GLU A 174 5.37 -14.02 8.58
CA GLU A 174 6.21 -14.97 7.84
C GLU A 174 7.53 -15.25 8.57
N TYR A 175 8.07 -14.24 9.27
CA TYR A 175 9.26 -14.34 10.11
C TYR A 175 8.96 -14.80 11.56
N GLY A 176 7.77 -15.37 11.79
CA GLY A 176 7.35 -15.87 13.10
C GLY A 176 7.24 -14.79 14.16
N TRP A 177 6.91 -13.56 13.78
CA TRP A 177 6.51 -12.52 14.73
C TRP A 177 5.02 -12.68 15.02
N ALA A 178 4.69 -12.89 16.28
CA ALA A 178 3.32 -12.78 16.78
C ALA A 178 3.23 -11.47 17.56
N GLU A 179 2.21 -10.66 17.26
CA GLU A 179 1.88 -9.51 18.09
C GLU A 179 1.57 -10.04 19.49
N HIS A 180 2.37 -9.63 20.48
CA HIS A 180 2.15 -10.03 21.87
C HIS A 180 0.71 -9.60 22.21
N PRO A 181 -0.22 -10.52 22.54
CA PRO A 181 -1.51 -10.09 23.04
C PRO A 181 -1.21 -9.21 24.25
N ALA A 182 -1.78 -8.01 24.26
CA ALA A 182 -1.71 -7.08 25.37
C ALA A 182 -1.81 -7.92 26.65
N GLN A 183 -0.74 -7.92 27.45
CA GLN A 183 -0.82 -8.55 28.77
C GLN A 183 -2.06 -7.93 29.43
N PRO A 184 -3.01 -8.72 29.95
CA PRO A 184 -4.11 -8.13 30.68
C PRO A 184 -3.48 -7.25 31.76
N GLU A 185 -3.87 -5.96 31.77
CA GLU A 185 -3.54 -5.01 32.82
C GLU A 185 -3.59 -5.75 34.16
N PRO A 186 -2.56 -5.66 35.02
CA PRO A 186 -2.64 -6.29 36.34
C PRO A 186 -3.91 -5.74 37.01
N GLY A 187 -4.87 -6.64 37.19
CA GLY A 187 -6.15 -6.32 37.81
C GLY A 187 -5.94 -5.66 39.18
N PRO A 188 -6.96 -4.95 39.69
CA PRO A 188 -6.83 -4.17 40.91
C PRO A 188 -6.23 -5.04 42.00
N ILE A 189 -5.13 -4.57 42.59
CA ILE A 189 -4.50 -5.23 43.73
C ILE A 189 -5.53 -5.12 44.86
N ASP A 190 -6.33 -6.16 45.06
CA ASP A 190 -7.23 -6.24 46.21
C ASP A 190 -6.35 -6.13 47.45
N SER A 191 -6.44 -4.95 48.07
CA SER A 191 -5.82 -4.66 49.34
C SER A 191 -6.44 -5.63 50.33
N VAL A 192 -5.69 -6.67 50.71
CA VAL A 192 -6.08 -7.56 51.78
C VAL A 192 -6.20 -6.72 53.04
N GLU A 193 -7.44 -6.37 53.36
CA GLU A 193 -7.87 -5.69 54.55
C GLU A 193 -7.61 -6.62 55.74
N VAL A 194 -6.44 -6.47 56.37
CA VAL A 194 -6.16 -7.06 57.67
C VAL A 194 -7.01 -6.30 58.70
N LYS A 195 -8.24 -6.76 58.91
CA LYS A 195 -9.06 -6.43 60.09
C LYS A 195 -9.28 -7.69 60.91
N GLY A 196 -8.63 -7.69 62.06
CA GLY A 196 -8.58 -8.82 62.97
C GLY A 196 -9.94 -9.19 63.57
N ASN A 197 -9.99 -10.41 64.10
CA ASN A 197 -11.05 -10.80 65.02
C ASN A 197 -10.44 -11.48 66.25
N VAL A 198 -10.47 -10.76 67.37
CA VAL A 198 -10.29 -11.24 68.73
C VAL A 198 -11.63 -11.78 69.21
N LYS A 199 -11.75 -13.07 69.54
CA LYS A 199 -12.58 -13.65 70.64
C LYS A 199 -12.01 -15.05 70.97
N ARG A 200 -11.37 -15.28 72.12
CA ARG A 200 -11.86 -15.59 73.50
C ARG A 200 -12.60 -16.95 73.65
N GLY A 201 -12.07 -17.77 74.58
CA GLY A 201 -12.74 -18.89 75.29
C GLY A 201 -12.01 -20.23 75.10
N ALA A 202 -11.23 -20.73 76.10
CA ALA A 202 -11.66 -21.66 77.17
C ALA A 202 -11.87 -23.09 76.61
N GLU A 203 -11.33 -24.23 77.07
CA GLU A 203 -10.80 -24.79 78.33
C GLU A 203 -10.02 -26.08 77.96
N CYS A 204 -8.87 -26.41 78.59
CA CYS A 204 -8.66 -27.43 79.64
C CYS A 204 -8.61 -28.92 79.17
N ILE A 205 -7.94 -29.76 79.99
CA ILE A 205 -7.73 -31.24 79.92
C ILE A 205 -6.49 -31.63 79.06
N GLN A 206 -5.42 -32.30 79.50
CA GLN A 206 -5.09 -33.11 80.69
C GLN A 206 -3.57 -33.05 80.95
#